data_AF-A0A7C7RF73-F1
#
_entry.id   AF-A0A7C7RF73-F1
#
_cell.length_a   1.000
_cell.length_b   1.000
_cell.length_c   1.000
_cell.angle_alpha   90.00
_cell.angle_beta   90.00
_cell.angle_gamma   90.00
#
_symmetry.space_group_name_H-M   'P 1'
#
loop_
_entity.id
_entity.type
_entity.pdbx_description
1 polymer ?
#
loop_
_entity_poly.entity_id
_entity_poly.type
_entity_poly.pdbx_seq_one_letter_code
_entity_poly.pdbx_strand_id
1 'polypeptide(L)'
;MSFKRLENDLIKLADTEGLLSLSAYKEIKGKFSLTDKDIEKVILESGFFPKRYQRQRAVFGNLQQLRLLQARVAIVGCGGLGGSIFEMLVRLGVGHLLVIDPDFFVESNLNRQSLATSANLGRDKVAVAAEWGRLVNPVIDIEPLNQVFQSSEAEDQLLTCDLVFDALDSIPARLELALLCDRHNLMLIHGAVAGWYGQAVSVAPGSAKMTRIYPHTPVSDAVHDASSSSSSSS
;
A
#
# COMPACT_ATOMS: atom_id res chain seq x y z
N MET A 1 19.37 14.96 21.13
CA MET A 1 19.34 16.02 20.10
C MET A 1 18.07 16.83 20.30
N SER A 2 18.13 18.15 20.48
CA SER A 2 16.95 18.89 20.97
C SER A 2 15.92 19.10 19.86
N PHE A 3 14.73 18.52 20.02
CA PHE A 3 13.53 18.73 19.19
C PHE A 3 13.29 20.22 18.87
N LYS A 4 13.58 21.10 19.84
CA LYS A 4 13.51 22.57 19.67
C LYS A 4 14.39 23.12 18.54
N ARG A 5 15.54 22.48 18.25
CA ARG A 5 16.41 22.93 17.13
C ARG A 5 15.78 22.61 15.78
N LEU A 6 15.12 21.46 15.67
CA LEU A 6 14.43 21.06 14.44
C LEU A 6 13.21 21.95 14.19
N GLU A 7 12.39 22.23 15.21
CA GLU A 7 11.27 23.16 15.09
C GLU A 7 11.69 24.56 14.62
N ASN A 8 12.80 25.09 15.16
CA ASN A 8 13.33 26.38 14.72
C ASN A 8 13.77 26.37 13.25
N ASP A 9 14.32 25.25 12.76
CA ASP A 9 14.66 25.11 11.35
C ASP A 9 13.40 24.99 10.48
N LEU A 10 12.35 24.31 10.95
CA LEU A 10 11.06 24.25 10.25
C LEU A 10 10.46 25.65 10.07
N ILE A 11 10.44 26.47 11.12
CA ILE A 11 9.92 27.86 11.06
C ILE A 11 10.67 28.67 10.00
N LYS A 12 12.00 28.51 9.89
CA LYS A 12 12.82 29.26 8.93
C LYS A 12 12.66 28.78 7.49
N LEU A 13 12.44 27.48 7.30
CA LEU A 13 12.43 26.83 5.99
C LEU A 13 11.04 26.76 5.36
N ALA A 14 9.99 26.89 6.16
CA ALA A 14 8.63 26.92 5.68
C ALA A 14 8.35 28.19 4.86
N ASP A 15 7.54 28.05 3.81
CA ASP A 15 7.01 29.22 3.11
C ASP A 15 5.89 29.92 3.92
N THR A 16 5.33 31.00 3.37
CA THR A 16 4.29 31.80 4.04
C THR A 16 3.02 31.03 4.35
N GLU A 17 2.78 29.88 3.69
CA GLU A 17 1.65 29.00 3.95
C GLU A 17 2.01 27.88 4.94
N GLY A 18 3.24 27.83 5.46
CA GLY A 18 3.72 26.76 6.32
C GLY A 18 4.06 25.48 5.56
N LEU A 19 4.38 25.57 4.26
CA LEU A 19 4.72 24.42 3.43
C LEU A 19 6.23 24.21 3.33
N LEU A 20 6.67 22.94 3.40
CA LEU A 20 8.08 22.55 3.32
C LEU A 20 8.38 21.89 1.98
N SER A 21 9.32 22.46 1.23
CA SER A 21 9.77 21.96 -0.06
C SER A 21 10.77 20.81 0.07
N LEU A 22 11.05 20.10 -1.03
CA LEU A 22 12.09 19.05 -1.05
C LEU A 22 13.50 19.60 -0.78
N SER A 23 13.77 20.87 -1.07
CA SER A 23 15.04 21.49 -0.71
C SER A 23 15.17 21.66 0.80
N ALA A 24 14.09 21.99 1.50
CA ALA A 24 14.07 22.04 2.97
C ALA A 24 14.34 20.66 3.58
N TYR A 25 13.78 19.59 3.01
CA TYR A 25 14.06 18.22 3.46
C TYR A 25 15.56 17.89 3.36
N LYS A 26 16.21 18.24 2.25
CA LYS A 26 17.66 18.03 2.07
C LYS A 26 18.49 18.77 3.12
N GLU A 27 18.11 20.01 3.44
CA GLU A 27 18.82 20.80 4.45
C GLU A 27 18.65 20.20 5.86
N ILE A 28 17.43 19.81 6.22
CA ILE A 28 17.13 19.15 7.50
C ILE A 28 17.94 17.84 7.59
N LYS A 29 17.91 16.99 6.57
CA LYS A 29 18.65 15.73 6.53
C LYS A 29 20.16 15.91 6.63
N GLY A 30 20.70 17.01 6.10
CA GLY A 30 22.12 17.35 6.24
C GLY A 30 22.53 17.74 7.66
N LYS A 31 21.59 18.25 8.47
CA LYS A 31 21.82 18.68 9.86
C LYS A 31 21.44 17.63 10.89
N PHE A 32 20.45 16.80 10.58
CA PHE A 32 19.86 15.81 11.46
C PHE A 32 19.91 14.44 10.77
N SER A 33 20.47 13.42 11.43
CA SER A 33 20.53 12.04 10.93
C SER A 33 19.16 11.35 10.96
N LEU A 34 18.20 11.89 10.21
CA LEU A 34 16.80 11.45 10.15
C LEU A 34 16.48 10.88 8.77
N THR A 35 15.53 9.94 8.72
CA THR A 35 14.95 9.48 7.46
C THR A 35 13.98 10.52 6.89
N ASP A 36 13.64 10.42 5.60
CA ASP A 36 12.65 11.33 4.99
C ASP A 36 11.28 11.16 5.66
N LYS A 37 10.96 9.95 6.13
CA LYS A 37 9.75 9.62 6.91
C LYS A 37 9.74 10.27 8.29
N ASP A 38 10.86 10.24 9.00
CA ASP A 38 10.97 10.91 10.31
C ASP A 38 10.83 12.43 10.17
N ILE A 39 11.45 13.01 9.14
CA ILE A 39 11.33 14.45 8.84
C ILE A 39 9.87 14.80 8.56
N GLU A 40 9.19 14.04 7.70
CA GLU A 40 7.80 14.27 7.34
C GLU A 40 6.85 14.14 8.55
N LYS A 41 7.11 13.17 9.42
CA LYS A 41 6.39 13.01 10.68
C LYS A 41 6.51 14.27 11.55
N VAL A 42 7.73 14.78 11.77
CA VAL A 42 7.92 15.99 12.59
C VAL A 42 7.28 17.21 11.94
N ILE A 43 7.38 17.37 10.62
CA ILE A 43 6.70 18.46 9.89
C ILE A 43 5.20 18.46 10.21
N LEU A 44 4.55 17.30 10.08
CA LEU A 44 3.10 17.18 10.30
C LEU A 44 2.72 17.39 11.77
N GLU A 45 3.50 16.86 12.71
CA GLU A 45 3.29 17.01 14.16
C GLU A 45 3.49 18.46 14.64
N SER A 46 4.42 19.20 14.02
CA SER A 46 4.68 20.61 14.33
C SER A 46 3.74 21.60 13.63
N GLY A 47 2.68 21.13 12.97
CA GLY A 47 1.67 21.99 12.32
C GLY A 47 2.07 22.54 10.93
N PHE A 48 3.24 22.17 10.43
CA PHE A 48 3.68 22.44 9.06
C PHE A 48 3.18 21.38 8.09
N PHE A 49 3.38 21.56 6.79
CA PHE A 49 2.86 20.61 5.81
C PHE A 49 3.84 20.32 4.66
N PRO A 50 3.99 19.06 4.21
CA PRO A 50 4.80 18.75 3.03
C PRO A 50 4.22 19.42 1.78
N LYS A 51 5.02 20.23 1.08
CA LYS A 51 4.58 20.95 -0.12
C LYS A 51 4.09 20.00 -1.22
N ARG A 52 4.65 18.79 -1.30
CA ARG A 52 4.23 17.75 -2.26
C ARG A 52 2.73 17.39 -2.13
N TYR A 53 2.15 17.53 -0.95
CA TYR A 53 0.74 17.22 -0.71
C TYR A 53 -0.11 18.48 -0.53
N GLN A 54 0.36 19.68 -0.92
CA GLN A 54 -0.37 20.94 -0.70
C GLN A 54 -1.85 20.86 -1.11
N ARG A 55 -2.16 20.18 -2.22
CA ARG A 55 -3.55 19.98 -2.70
C ARG A 55 -4.39 19.03 -1.81
N GLN A 56 -3.76 18.15 -1.06
CA GLN A 56 -4.40 17.24 -0.11
C GLN A 56 -4.68 17.91 1.24
N ARG A 57 -3.96 19.00 1.58
CA ARG A 57 -4.11 19.71 2.87
C ARG A 57 -5.55 20.17 3.13
N ALA A 58 -6.24 20.64 2.10
CA ALA A 58 -7.63 21.11 2.22
C ALA A 58 -8.64 19.99 2.50
N VAL A 59 -8.30 18.74 2.17
CA VAL A 59 -9.18 17.57 2.31
C VAL A 59 -8.87 16.81 3.60
N PHE A 60 -7.58 16.58 3.88
CA PHE A 60 -7.12 15.76 5.00
C PHE A 60 -6.63 16.61 6.17
N GLY A 61 -5.87 17.67 5.93
CA GLY A 61 -5.13 18.36 6.98
C GLY A 61 -4.01 17.49 7.59
N ASN A 62 -3.33 18.04 8.60
CA ASN A 62 -2.14 17.43 9.18
C ASN A 62 -2.39 16.05 9.80
N LEU A 63 -3.46 15.93 10.59
CA LEU A 63 -3.74 14.71 11.35
C LEU A 63 -4.00 13.51 10.43
N GLN A 64 -4.81 13.70 9.39
CA GLN A 64 -5.14 12.63 8.44
C GLN A 64 -3.95 12.32 7.52
N GLN A 65 -3.16 13.32 7.11
CA GLN A 65 -1.92 13.06 6.38
C GLN A 65 -0.92 12.27 7.23
N LEU A 66 -0.83 12.55 8.53
CA LEU A 66 0.00 11.80 9.46
C LEU A 66 -0.49 10.35 9.61
N ARG A 67 -1.81 10.13 9.64
CA ARG A 67 -2.39 8.78 9.61
C ARG A 67 -2.01 8.02 8.34
N LEU A 68 -2.05 8.67 7.18
CA LEU A 68 -1.58 8.07 5.93
C LEU A 68 -0.10 7.68 6.01
N LEU A 69 0.75 8.58 6.51
CA LEU A 69 2.20 8.33 6.71
C LEU A 69 2.47 7.16 7.68
N GLN A 70 1.57 6.87 8.60
CA GLN A 70 1.71 5.78 9.57
C GLN A 70 1.07 4.47 9.11
N ALA A 71 0.18 4.51 8.12
CA ALA A 71 -0.54 3.35 7.65
C ALA A 71 0.35 2.35 6.89
N ARG A 72 0.06 1.07 7.09
CA ARG A 72 0.58 -0.07 6.34
C ARG A 72 -0.53 -0.65 5.47
N VAL A 73 -0.36 -0.62 4.16
CA VAL A 73 -1.38 -1.09 3.20
C VAL A 73 -0.80 -2.17 2.31
N ALA A 74 -1.52 -3.29 2.18
CA ALA A 74 -1.20 -4.36 1.24
C ALA A 74 -1.95 -4.19 -0.07
N ILE A 75 -1.29 -4.49 -1.18
CA ILE A 75 -1.88 -4.63 -2.52
C ILE A 75 -1.54 -6.02 -3.02
N VAL A 76 -2.57 -6.85 -3.21
CA VAL A 76 -2.41 -8.21 -3.73
C VAL A 76 -2.78 -8.21 -5.21
N GLY A 77 -1.75 -8.37 -6.05
CA GLY A 77 -1.78 -8.16 -7.48
C GLY A 77 -1.21 -6.78 -7.86
N CYS A 78 -0.25 -6.75 -8.77
CA CYS A 78 0.45 -5.58 -9.31
C CYS A 78 0.25 -5.46 -10.83
N GLY A 79 -0.89 -5.96 -11.34
CA GLY A 79 -1.32 -5.82 -12.73
C GLY A 79 -1.88 -4.43 -13.07
N GLY A 80 -2.85 -4.35 -14.00
CA GLY A 80 -3.43 -3.07 -14.43
C GLY A 80 -4.16 -2.31 -13.31
N LEU A 81 -5.01 -3.02 -12.57
CA LEU A 81 -5.72 -2.47 -11.41
C LEU A 81 -4.75 -2.21 -10.25
N GLY A 82 -3.95 -3.20 -9.89
CA GLY A 82 -2.99 -3.13 -8.79
C GLY A 82 -1.96 -2.02 -8.96
N GLY A 83 -1.36 -1.88 -10.15
CA GLY A 83 -0.42 -0.82 -10.48
C GLY A 83 -1.04 0.58 -10.39
N SER A 84 -2.32 0.72 -10.76
CA SER A 84 -3.06 1.98 -10.63
C SER A 84 -3.34 2.33 -9.16
N ILE A 85 -3.74 1.34 -8.35
CA ILE A 85 -3.90 1.51 -6.89
C ILE A 85 -2.57 1.92 -6.27
N PHE A 86 -1.50 1.20 -6.59
CA PHE A 86 -0.15 1.48 -6.09
C PHE A 86 0.29 2.90 -6.40
N GLU A 87 0.16 3.36 -7.66
CA GLU A 87 0.48 4.73 -8.04
C GLU A 87 -0.29 5.76 -7.20
N MET A 88 -1.59 5.58 -7.02
CA MET A 88 -2.39 6.50 -6.22
C MET A 88 -1.94 6.51 -4.76
N LEU A 89 -1.69 5.35 -4.14
CA LEU A 89 -1.27 5.27 -2.73
C LEU A 89 0.13 5.87 -2.50
N VAL A 90 1.05 5.67 -3.45
CA VAL A 90 2.38 6.31 -3.43
C VAL A 90 2.24 7.83 -3.46
N ARG A 91 1.36 8.37 -4.32
CA ARG A 91 1.13 9.82 -4.41
C ARG A 91 0.35 10.38 -3.23
N LEU A 92 -0.47 9.54 -2.59
CA LEU A 92 -1.25 9.88 -1.40
C LEU A 92 -0.39 9.99 -0.14
N GLY A 93 0.80 9.39 -0.11
CA GLY A 93 1.67 9.41 1.06
C GLY A 93 1.37 8.31 2.07
N VAL A 94 0.85 7.16 1.62
CA VAL A 94 0.72 5.98 2.48
C VAL A 94 2.11 5.50 2.85
N GLY A 95 2.46 5.52 4.14
CA GLY A 95 3.86 5.43 4.53
C GLY A 95 4.49 4.05 4.46
N HIS A 96 3.70 2.99 4.29
CA HIS A 96 4.20 1.64 4.00
C HIS A 96 3.28 0.91 3.03
N LEU A 97 3.85 0.40 1.94
CA LEU A 97 3.16 -0.36 0.91
C LEU A 97 3.79 -1.75 0.75
N LEU A 98 3.02 -2.77 1.10
CA LEU A 98 3.32 -4.16 0.77
C LEU A 98 2.69 -4.47 -0.59
N VAL A 99 3.48 -4.90 -1.57
CA VAL A 99 3.00 -5.23 -2.92
C VAL A 99 3.36 -6.66 -3.25
N ILE A 100 2.35 -7.51 -3.43
CA ILE A 100 2.52 -8.95 -3.67
C ILE A 100 2.04 -9.28 -5.08
N ASP A 101 2.94 -9.75 -5.94
CA ASP A 101 2.59 -10.28 -7.27
C ASP A 101 3.73 -11.22 -7.76
N PRO A 102 3.42 -12.48 -8.11
CA PRO A 102 4.43 -13.45 -8.55
C PRO A 102 4.91 -13.23 -9.98
N ASP A 103 4.22 -12.40 -10.78
CA ASP A 103 4.49 -12.28 -12.21
C ASP A 103 5.59 -11.27 -12.54
N PHE A 104 6.04 -11.37 -13.78
CA PHE A 104 6.85 -10.39 -14.51
C PHE A 104 6.04 -9.72 -15.62
N PHE A 105 6.53 -8.59 -16.14
CA PHE A 105 5.88 -7.92 -17.27
C PHE A 105 6.06 -8.68 -18.58
N VAL A 106 4.96 -8.86 -19.30
CA VAL A 106 4.93 -9.43 -20.66
C VAL A 106 4.34 -8.45 -21.66
N GLU A 107 4.59 -8.66 -22.96
CA GLU A 107 4.17 -7.73 -24.02
C GLU A 107 2.67 -7.42 -24.02
N SER A 108 1.85 -8.43 -23.73
CA SER A 108 0.39 -8.27 -23.62
C SER A 108 -0.04 -7.35 -22.47
N ASN A 109 0.86 -6.93 -21.56
CA ASN A 109 0.57 -5.98 -20.49
C ASN A 109 0.71 -4.52 -20.94
N LEU A 110 1.47 -4.24 -22.01
CA LEU A 110 1.77 -2.88 -22.49
C LEU A 110 0.51 -2.06 -22.82
N ASN A 111 -0.61 -2.72 -23.13
CA ASN A 111 -1.87 -2.03 -23.44
C ASN A 111 -2.63 -1.47 -22.22
N ARG A 112 -2.32 -1.91 -20.99
CA ARG A 112 -3.18 -1.60 -19.82
C ARG A 112 -2.49 -1.49 -18.47
N GLN A 113 -1.22 -1.86 -18.36
CA GLN A 113 -0.48 -1.77 -17.10
C GLN A 113 0.53 -0.63 -17.19
N SER A 114 0.34 0.44 -16.42
CA SER A 114 1.11 1.69 -16.55
C SER A 114 2.63 1.50 -16.35
N LEU A 115 3.03 0.53 -15.54
CA LEU A 115 4.43 0.19 -15.27
C LEU A 115 5.05 -0.76 -16.32
N ALA A 116 4.23 -1.34 -17.20
CA ALA A 116 4.71 -2.13 -18.32
C ALA A 116 5.24 -1.20 -19.41
N THR A 117 6.55 -1.24 -19.62
CA THR A 117 7.23 -0.54 -20.72
C THR A 117 8.06 -1.56 -21.49
N SER A 118 8.43 -1.26 -22.74
CA SER A 118 9.34 -2.13 -23.51
C SER A 118 10.65 -2.41 -22.77
N ALA A 119 11.12 -1.47 -21.94
CA ALA A 119 12.32 -1.63 -21.12
C ALA A 119 12.10 -2.50 -19.86
N ASN A 120 10.85 -2.71 -19.44
CA ASN A 120 10.51 -3.48 -18.26
C ASN A 120 10.06 -4.91 -18.55
N LEU A 121 9.97 -5.32 -19.82
CA LEU A 121 9.60 -6.69 -20.18
C LEU A 121 10.56 -7.71 -19.57
N GLY A 122 10.01 -8.78 -18.99
CA GLY A 122 10.77 -9.82 -18.29
C GLY A 122 11.20 -9.46 -16.86
N ARG A 123 10.91 -8.25 -16.37
CA ARG A 123 11.19 -7.85 -15.00
C ARG A 123 9.99 -8.09 -14.09
N ASP A 124 10.25 -8.46 -12.84
CA ASP A 124 9.22 -8.64 -11.81
C ASP A 124 8.38 -7.38 -11.64
N LYS A 125 7.05 -7.53 -11.64
CA LYS A 125 6.14 -6.38 -11.57
C LYS A 125 6.35 -5.58 -10.30
N VAL A 126 6.48 -6.27 -9.16
CA VAL A 126 6.67 -5.66 -7.84
C VAL A 126 8.00 -4.92 -7.71
N ALA A 127 9.07 -5.43 -8.32
CA ALA A 127 10.39 -4.78 -8.26
C ALA A 127 10.38 -3.45 -9.02
N VAL A 128 9.83 -3.45 -10.23
CA VAL A 128 9.65 -2.23 -11.05
C VAL A 128 8.72 -1.24 -10.35
N ALA A 129 7.64 -1.71 -9.73
CA ALA A 129 6.74 -0.85 -8.96
C ALA A 129 7.48 -0.17 -7.80
N ALA A 130 8.26 -0.92 -7.02
CA ALA A 130 9.05 -0.37 -5.92
C ALA A 130 10.10 0.65 -6.38
N GLU A 131 10.80 0.39 -7.49
CA GLU A 131 11.73 1.34 -8.09
C GLU A 131 11.04 2.64 -8.48
N TRP A 132 9.93 2.56 -9.21
CA TRP A 132 9.15 3.73 -9.61
C TRP A 132 8.60 4.49 -8.40
N GLY A 133 8.09 3.77 -7.41
CA GLY A 133 7.50 4.36 -6.21
C GLY A 133 8.51 5.17 -5.40
N ARG A 134 9.73 4.63 -5.23
CA ARG A 134 10.84 5.33 -4.56
C ARG A 134 11.29 6.59 -5.31
N LEU A 135 11.21 6.60 -6.64
CA LEU A 135 11.48 7.79 -7.44
C LEU A 135 10.40 8.87 -7.25
N VAL A 136 9.13 8.46 -7.16
CA VAL A 136 8.00 9.39 -7.01
C VAL A 136 7.91 9.94 -5.60
N ASN A 137 8.04 9.07 -4.59
CA ASN A 137 7.91 9.45 -3.20
C ASN A 137 8.91 8.71 -2.29
N PRO A 138 10.10 9.28 -2.04
CA PRO A 138 11.16 8.64 -1.25
C PRO A 138 10.84 8.54 0.25
N VAL A 139 9.74 9.12 0.70
CA VAL A 139 9.27 9.06 2.09
C VAL A 139 8.60 7.71 2.40
N ILE A 140 8.04 7.06 1.39
CA ILE A 140 7.26 5.84 1.55
C ILE A 140 8.18 4.64 1.59
N ASP A 141 7.89 3.74 2.53
CA ASP A 141 8.50 2.42 2.57
C ASP A 141 7.74 1.47 1.62
N ILE A 142 8.45 0.78 0.74
CA ILE A 142 7.85 -0.09 -0.27
C ILE A 142 8.53 -1.44 -0.21
N GLU A 143 7.72 -2.43 0.14
CA GLU A 143 8.08 -3.83 0.33
C GLU A 143 7.52 -4.66 -0.85
N PRO A 144 8.33 -4.94 -1.87
CA PRO A 144 7.93 -5.80 -2.98
C PRO A 144 8.15 -7.28 -2.65
N LEU A 145 7.10 -8.09 -2.76
CA LEU A 145 7.18 -9.55 -2.64
C LEU A 145 6.80 -10.21 -3.95
N ASN A 146 7.80 -10.76 -4.67
CA ASN A 146 7.58 -11.51 -5.91
C ASN A 146 7.20 -12.96 -5.60
N GLN A 147 6.02 -13.13 -5.00
CA GLN A 147 5.51 -14.42 -4.56
C GLN A 147 3.98 -14.45 -4.69
N VAL A 148 3.40 -15.64 -4.58
CA VAL A 148 1.95 -15.78 -4.35
C VAL A 148 1.63 -15.38 -2.91
N PHE A 149 0.47 -14.77 -2.66
CA PHE A 149 0.11 -14.31 -1.32
C PHE A 149 -0.10 -15.44 -0.31
N GLN A 150 -0.29 -16.67 -0.80
CA GLN A 150 -0.40 -17.89 0.00
C GLN A 150 0.97 -18.39 0.51
N SER A 151 2.10 -17.77 0.15
CA SER A 151 3.37 -18.13 0.77
C SER A 151 3.38 -17.68 2.23
N SER A 152 4.02 -18.48 3.10
CA SER A 152 4.12 -18.14 4.53
C SER A 152 4.67 -16.72 4.78
N GLU A 153 5.71 -16.34 4.05
CA GLU A 153 6.28 -14.99 4.14
C GLU A 153 5.29 -13.90 3.72
N ALA A 154 4.58 -14.09 2.60
CA ALA A 154 3.63 -13.09 2.11
C ALA A 154 2.41 -12.97 3.03
N GLU A 155 1.92 -14.10 3.55
CA GLU A 155 0.84 -14.12 4.55
C GLU A 155 1.28 -13.39 5.82
N ASP A 156 2.44 -13.74 6.40
CA ASP A 156 2.97 -13.11 7.61
C ASP A 156 3.07 -11.58 7.46
N GLN A 157 3.58 -11.09 6.31
CA GLN A 157 3.66 -9.65 6.07
C GLN A 157 2.30 -9.00 5.85
N LEU A 158 1.39 -9.66 5.13
CA LEU A 158 0.03 -9.18 4.90
C LEU A 158 -0.71 -8.98 6.22
N LEU A 159 -0.53 -9.87 7.19
CA LEU A 159 -1.14 -9.78 8.52
C LEU A 159 -0.64 -8.60 9.36
N THR A 160 0.46 -7.94 8.97
CA THR A 160 0.94 -6.71 9.62
C THR A 160 0.31 -5.43 9.07
N CYS A 161 -0.55 -5.52 8.05
CA CYS A 161 -1.15 -4.37 7.38
C CYS A 161 -2.48 -3.95 8.01
N ASP A 162 -2.81 -2.66 7.89
CA ASP A 162 -4.06 -2.08 8.38
C ASP A 162 -5.22 -2.28 7.40
N LEU A 163 -4.91 -2.41 6.11
CA LEU A 163 -5.87 -2.47 5.00
C LEU A 163 -5.30 -3.28 3.85
N VAL A 164 -6.14 -4.10 3.22
CA VAL A 164 -5.76 -4.92 2.06
C VAL A 164 -6.55 -4.49 0.82
N PHE A 165 -5.89 -4.31 -0.31
CA PHE A 165 -6.51 -4.16 -1.62
C PHE A 165 -6.38 -5.48 -2.40
N ASP A 166 -7.52 -6.00 -2.86
CA ASP A 166 -7.58 -7.11 -3.80
C ASP A 166 -7.63 -6.56 -5.24
N ALA A 167 -6.58 -6.89 -5.99
CA ALA A 167 -6.43 -6.63 -7.41
C ALA A 167 -6.10 -7.91 -8.20
N LEU A 168 -6.54 -9.07 -7.70
CA LEU A 168 -6.35 -10.38 -8.33
C LEU A 168 -7.27 -10.55 -9.55
N ASP A 169 -6.89 -11.43 -10.47
CA ASP A 169 -7.59 -11.64 -11.74
C ASP A 169 -8.46 -12.90 -11.79
N SER A 170 -8.36 -13.79 -10.79
CA SER A 170 -9.17 -15.01 -10.70
C SER A 170 -10.12 -14.99 -9.49
N ILE A 171 -11.36 -15.47 -9.70
CA ILE A 171 -12.38 -15.53 -8.65
C ILE A 171 -11.95 -16.41 -7.47
N PRO A 172 -11.35 -17.60 -7.66
CA PRO A 172 -10.89 -18.42 -6.54
C PRO A 172 -9.89 -17.70 -5.64
N ALA A 173 -8.87 -17.05 -6.22
CA ALA A 173 -7.85 -16.33 -5.45
C ALA A 173 -8.45 -15.14 -4.66
N ARG A 174 -9.42 -14.43 -5.25
CA ARG A 174 -10.15 -13.34 -4.57
C ARG A 174 -10.91 -13.84 -3.33
N LEU A 175 -11.53 -15.02 -3.43
CA LEU A 175 -12.25 -15.64 -2.32
C LEU A 175 -11.30 -16.16 -1.24
N GLU A 176 -10.18 -16.76 -1.62
CA GLU A 176 -9.13 -17.17 -0.67
C GLU A 176 -8.59 -15.96 0.11
N LEU A 177 -8.24 -14.87 -0.58
CA LEU A 177 -7.80 -13.63 0.05
C LEU A 177 -8.87 -13.03 0.97
N ALA A 178 -10.13 -13.05 0.55
CA ALA A 178 -11.24 -12.58 1.37
C ALA A 178 -11.41 -13.39 2.66
N LEU A 179 -11.27 -14.71 2.59
CA LEU A 179 -11.33 -15.57 3.78
C LEU A 179 -10.12 -15.37 4.69
N LEU A 180 -8.92 -15.18 4.12
CA LEU A 180 -7.74 -14.83 4.90
C LEU A 180 -7.97 -13.51 5.66
N CYS A 181 -8.43 -12.46 4.98
CA CYS A 181 -8.71 -11.17 5.62
C CYS A 181 -9.80 -11.31 6.69
N ASP A 182 -10.86 -12.08 6.44
CA ASP A 182 -11.95 -12.32 7.39
C ASP A 182 -11.45 -13.00 8.67
N ARG A 183 -10.66 -14.08 8.56
CA ARG A 183 -10.08 -14.81 9.70
C ARG A 183 -9.20 -13.93 10.58
N HIS A 184 -8.50 -12.97 9.98
CA HIS A 184 -7.55 -12.11 10.67
C HIS A 184 -8.10 -10.71 10.97
N ASN A 185 -9.41 -10.50 10.80
CA ASN A 185 -10.10 -9.24 11.09
C ASN A 185 -9.51 -8.03 10.33
N LEU A 186 -9.10 -8.26 9.08
CA LEU A 186 -8.57 -7.24 8.19
C LEU A 186 -9.66 -6.68 7.28
N MET A 187 -9.65 -5.36 7.09
CA MET A 187 -10.50 -4.71 6.11
C MET A 187 -9.97 -5.00 4.70
N LEU A 188 -10.84 -5.45 3.82
CA LEU A 188 -10.52 -5.72 2.42
C LEU A 188 -11.25 -4.74 1.50
N ILE A 189 -10.54 -4.13 0.56
CA ILE A 189 -11.09 -3.38 -0.56
C ILE A 189 -10.97 -4.24 -1.80
N HIS A 190 -12.08 -4.81 -2.25
CA HIS A 190 -12.12 -5.63 -3.44
C HIS A 190 -12.39 -4.78 -4.68
N GLY A 191 -11.57 -4.95 -5.71
CA GLY A 191 -11.79 -4.40 -7.04
C GLY A 191 -11.66 -5.46 -8.12
N ALA A 192 -12.46 -5.34 -9.17
CA ALA A 192 -12.26 -6.13 -10.39
C ALA A 192 -12.71 -5.38 -11.63
N VAL A 193 -12.14 -5.75 -12.77
CA VAL A 193 -12.50 -5.24 -14.10
C VAL A 193 -12.63 -6.42 -15.05
N ALA A 194 -13.71 -6.45 -15.84
CA ALA A 194 -13.95 -7.44 -16.88
C ALA A 194 -14.64 -6.77 -18.07
N GLY A 195 -13.89 -6.57 -19.17
CA GLY A 195 -14.38 -5.87 -20.35
C GLY A 195 -14.83 -4.44 -20.01
N TRP A 196 -16.12 -4.15 -20.17
CA TRP A 196 -16.73 -2.84 -19.91
C TRP A 196 -17.23 -2.65 -18.47
N TYR A 197 -17.08 -3.68 -17.63
CA TYR A 197 -17.59 -3.67 -16.27
C TYR A 197 -16.46 -3.50 -15.27
N GLY A 198 -16.69 -2.65 -14.28
CA GLY A 198 -15.85 -2.49 -13.10
C GLY A 198 -16.68 -2.67 -11.84
N GLN A 199 -16.05 -3.19 -10.80
CA GLN A 199 -16.66 -3.32 -9.48
C GLN A 199 -15.67 -2.89 -8.40
N ALA A 200 -16.19 -2.29 -7.35
CA ALA A 200 -15.44 -1.92 -6.16
C ALA A 200 -16.33 -2.10 -4.93
N VAL A 201 -15.82 -2.75 -3.89
CA VAL A 201 -16.58 -3.00 -2.65
C VAL A 201 -15.65 -3.01 -1.45
N SER A 202 -16.11 -2.40 -0.37
CA SER A 202 -15.49 -2.55 0.95
C SER A 202 -16.06 -3.78 1.65
N VAL A 203 -15.18 -4.70 2.04
CA VAL A 203 -15.49 -5.97 2.68
C VAL A 203 -14.95 -5.90 4.10
N ALA A 204 -15.84 -5.55 5.02
CA ALA A 204 -15.53 -5.60 6.43
C ALA A 204 -15.50 -7.06 6.93
N PRO A 205 -14.73 -7.36 7.98
CA PRO A 205 -14.78 -8.65 8.66
C PRO A 205 -16.23 -9.04 9.01
N GLY A 206 -16.58 -10.29 8.73
CA GLY A 206 -17.90 -10.89 8.94
C GLY A 206 -18.99 -10.49 7.93
N SER A 207 -18.70 -9.66 6.91
CA SER A 207 -19.75 -9.04 6.08
C SER A 207 -20.43 -9.96 5.05
N ALA A 208 -19.91 -11.17 4.80
CA ALA A 208 -20.38 -12.12 3.78
C ALA A 208 -20.55 -11.52 2.36
N LYS A 209 -19.99 -10.33 2.07
CA LYS A 209 -20.18 -9.64 0.79
C LYS A 209 -19.55 -10.39 -0.36
N MET A 210 -18.35 -10.93 -0.16
CA MET A 210 -17.62 -11.63 -1.22
C MET A 210 -18.33 -12.89 -1.71
N THR A 211 -18.88 -13.69 -0.79
CA THR A 211 -19.67 -14.88 -1.16
C THR A 211 -21.00 -14.51 -1.80
N ARG A 212 -21.60 -13.34 -1.49
CA ARG A 212 -22.78 -12.84 -2.21
C ARG A 212 -22.47 -12.36 -3.63
N ILE A 213 -21.29 -11.80 -3.85
CA ILE A 213 -20.83 -11.38 -5.19
C ILE A 213 -20.48 -12.61 -6.03
N TYR A 214 -19.93 -13.66 -5.41
CA TYR A 214 -19.51 -14.90 -6.05
C TYR A 214 -20.15 -16.16 -5.43
N PRO A 215 -21.48 -16.37 -5.56
CA PRO A 215 -22.23 -17.38 -4.81
C PRO A 215 -22.02 -18.84 -5.24
N HIS A 216 -21.27 -19.10 -6.32
CA HIS A 216 -21.14 -20.44 -6.93
C HIS A 216 -19.70 -20.87 -7.18
N THR A 217 -18.72 -20.19 -6.58
CA THR A 217 -17.32 -20.57 -6.73
C THR A 217 -16.87 -21.40 -5.53
N PRO A 218 -16.49 -22.67 -5.72
CA PRO A 218 -15.91 -23.45 -4.64
C PRO A 218 -14.61 -22.79 -4.19
N VAL A 219 -14.46 -22.60 -2.88
CA VAL A 219 -13.20 -22.20 -2.26
C VAL A 219 -12.38 -23.48 -2.06
N SER A 220 -11.06 -23.43 -2.29
CA SER A 220 -10.22 -24.60 -2.04
C SER A 220 -10.24 -24.99 -0.55
N ASP A 221 -10.38 -26.28 -0.25
CA ASP A 221 -10.47 -26.82 1.11
C ASP A 221 -9.16 -26.67 1.93
N ALA A 222 -8.05 -26.28 1.29
CA ALA A 222 -6.75 -26.09 1.94
C ALA A 222 -6.77 -25.02 3.06
N VAL A 223 -7.80 -24.19 3.07
CA VAL A 223 -8.00 -23.10 4.03
C VAL A 223 -8.73 -23.56 5.30
N HIS A 224 -9.36 -24.74 5.31
CA HIS A 224 -10.14 -25.24 6.45
C HIS A 224 -9.33 -25.95 7.54
N ASP A 225 -8.11 -26.40 7.25
CA ASP A 225 -7.33 -27.26 8.18
C ASP A 225 -6.49 -26.53 9.23
N ALA A 226 -6.44 -25.19 9.24
CA ALA A 226 -5.68 -24.44 10.25
C ALA A 226 -6.37 -24.32 11.62
N SER A 227 -7.60 -24.86 11.78
CA SER A 227 -8.40 -24.73 13.01
C SER A 227 -8.53 -26.01 13.86
N SER A 228 -7.89 -27.11 13.46
CA SER A 228 -8.08 -28.42 14.11
C SER A 228 -6.90 -28.94 14.96
N SER A 229 -5.81 -28.19 15.13
CA SER A 229 -4.60 -28.68 15.84
C SER A 229 -4.39 -28.14 17.27
N SER A 230 -5.46 -27.82 18.01
CA SER A 230 -5.36 -27.49 19.45
C SER A 230 -6.38 -28.23 20.33
N SER A 231 -6.43 -29.56 20.22
CA SER A 231 -7.04 -30.39 21.29
C SER A 231 -6.55 -31.83 21.27
N SER A 232 -5.38 -32.10 21.85
CA SER A 232 -5.11 -33.37 22.58
C SER A 232 -3.67 -33.41 23.06
N SER A 233 -3.44 -33.23 24.35
CA SER A 233 -2.52 -34.04 25.16
C SER A 233 -2.75 -33.67 26.62
N SER A 234 -3.41 -34.58 27.33
CA SER A 234 -3.54 -34.62 28.78
C SER A 234 -2.25 -35.11 29.43
#